data_AF-A0A6G2DCY3-F1
#
_entry.id   AF-A0A6G2DCY3-F1
#
_cell.length_a   1.000
_cell.length_b   1.000
_cell.length_c   1.000
_cell.angle_alpha   90.00
_cell.angle_beta   90.00
_cell.angle_gamma   90.00
#
_symmetry.space_group_name_H-M   'P 1'
#
loop_
_entity.id
_entity.type
_entity.pdbx_description
1 polymer ?
#
loop_
_entity_poly.entity_id
_entity_poly.type
_entity_poly.pdbx_seq_one_letter_code
_entity_poly.pdbx_strand_id
1 'polypeptide(L)'
;MDLGDNELTLTPIPGKSGKAYMGSYPDGKRIFVKMNTSPILPGLAREQIAPQLLWSRRLADGRDMCAQEWLTGKILTPYDMNRKQIVNILTRLHRSRPLMTQLSRLGYAMETPVDLLQSWQETAPDALRKNHFIS
;
A
#
# COMPACT_ATOMS: atom_id res chain seq x y z
N MET A 1 23.31 -10.26 18.58
CA MET A 1 23.36 -11.65 18.11
C MET A 1 22.42 -11.71 16.93
N ASP A 2 22.96 -11.63 15.72
CA ASP A 2 22.24 -11.38 14.46
C ASP A 2 21.71 -12.71 13.88
N LEU A 3 20.88 -13.39 14.66
CA LEU A 3 20.25 -14.66 14.32
C LEU A 3 18.92 -14.35 13.62
N GLY A 4 18.83 -14.47 12.31
CA GLY A 4 17.50 -14.47 11.69
C GLY A 4 17.42 -14.43 10.16
N ASP A 5 18.48 -14.02 9.46
CA ASP A 5 18.36 -13.78 8.01
C ASP A 5 18.80 -14.92 7.11
N ASN A 6 19.81 -15.70 7.51
CA ASN A 6 20.30 -16.81 6.69
C ASN A 6 19.34 -18.01 6.62
N GLU A 7 18.21 -17.93 7.32
CA GLU A 7 17.24 -19.02 7.44
C GLU A 7 15.84 -18.66 6.95
N LEU A 8 15.61 -17.40 6.55
CA LEU A 8 14.30 -16.96 6.07
C LEU A 8 14.09 -17.43 4.62
N THR A 9 13.22 -18.42 4.43
CA THR A 9 12.83 -18.88 3.09
C THR A 9 11.65 -18.07 2.58
N LEU A 10 11.76 -17.53 1.36
CA LEU A 10 10.70 -16.74 0.73
C LEU A 10 9.95 -17.56 -0.32
N THR A 11 8.65 -17.74 -0.12
CA THR A 11 7.76 -18.36 -1.11
C THR A 11 6.88 -17.27 -1.73
N PRO A 12 6.86 -17.08 -3.06
CA PRO A 12 6.02 -16.07 -3.68
C PRO A 12 4.54 -16.37 -3.44
N ILE A 13 3.74 -15.33 -3.22
CA ILE A 13 2.29 -15.44 -3.06
C ILE A 13 1.56 -14.69 -4.18
N PRO A 14 0.36 -15.15 -4.57
CA PRO A 14 -0.40 -14.54 -5.65
C PRO A 14 -0.69 -13.06 -5.38
N GLY A 15 -0.48 -12.20 -6.39
CA GLY A 15 -0.78 -10.78 -6.29
C GLY A 15 -0.39 -10.03 -7.56
N LYS A 16 -1.07 -8.91 -7.82
CA LYS A 16 -0.85 -8.12 -9.05
C LYS A 16 0.56 -7.56 -9.19
N SER A 17 1.26 -7.31 -8.07
CA SER A 17 2.59 -6.68 -8.10
C SER A 17 3.76 -7.64 -8.29
N GLY A 18 3.57 -8.95 -8.09
CA GLY A 18 4.67 -9.94 -8.06
C GLY A 18 5.74 -9.70 -6.98
N LYS A 19 5.43 -8.88 -5.97
CA LYS A 19 6.39 -8.39 -4.96
C LYS A 19 6.03 -8.83 -3.53
N ALA A 20 5.17 -9.83 -3.39
CA ALA A 20 4.70 -10.31 -2.10
C ALA A 20 5.11 -11.78 -1.92
N TYR A 21 5.55 -12.11 -0.70
CA TYR A 21 6.09 -13.41 -0.35
C TYR A 21 5.58 -13.82 1.05
N MET A 22 5.42 -15.12 1.25
CA MET A 22 5.39 -15.73 2.56
C MET A 22 6.84 -16.02 2.98
N GLY A 23 7.29 -15.41 4.06
CA GLY A 23 8.55 -15.74 4.70
C GLY A 23 8.34 -16.85 5.73
N SER A 24 9.19 -17.87 5.70
CA SER A 24 9.17 -19.00 6.62
C SER A 24 10.50 -19.14 7.34
N TYR A 25 10.46 -19.15 8.67
CA TYR A 25 11.60 -19.45 9.53
C TYR A 25 11.68 -20.95 9.83
N PRO A 26 12.84 -21.50 10.23
CA PRO A 26 12.99 -22.93 10.53
C PRO A 26 12.17 -23.42 11.71
N ASP A 27 11.87 -22.52 12.66
CA ASP A 27 10.97 -22.80 13.79
C ASP A 27 9.49 -22.91 13.38
N GLY A 28 9.18 -22.79 12.09
CA GLY A 28 7.84 -22.87 11.53
C GLY A 28 7.07 -21.55 11.56
N LYS A 29 7.62 -20.47 12.13
CA LYS A 29 6.96 -19.16 12.11
C LYS A 29 6.88 -18.61 10.69
N ARG A 30 5.76 -17.94 10.41
CA ARG A 30 5.49 -17.32 9.12
C ARG A 30 5.33 -15.83 9.26
N ILE A 31 5.81 -15.10 8.27
CA ILE A 31 5.66 -13.65 8.13
C ILE A 31 5.22 -13.31 6.70
N PHE A 32 4.54 -12.18 6.55
CA PHE A 32 4.27 -11.61 5.23
C PHE A 32 5.43 -10.68 4.86
N VAL A 33 6.01 -10.88 3.69
CA VAL A 33 7.12 -10.08 3.18
C VAL A 33 6.70 -9.33 1.92
N LYS A 34 7.02 -8.04 1.85
CA LYS A 34 6.79 -7.21 0.66
C LYS A 34 8.08 -6.53 0.24
N MET A 35 8.35 -6.63 -1.06
CA MET A 35 9.51 -6.02 -1.72
C MET A 35 9.12 -4.67 -2.35
N ASN A 36 10.06 -3.72 -2.36
CA ASN A 36 9.92 -2.39 -2.93
C ASN A 36 8.63 -1.69 -2.49
N THR A 37 8.42 -1.71 -1.18
CA THR A 37 7.21 -1.20 -0.55
C THR A 37 7.15 0.30 -0.58
N SER A 38 5.94 0.86 -0.71
CA SER A 38 5.76 2.32 -0.65
C SER A 38 6.21 2.84 0.72
N PRO A 39 6.92 3.98 0.78
CA PRO A 39 7.35 4.62 2.03
C PRO A 39 6.21 4.99 2.98
N ILE A 40 4.95 4.95 2.52
CA ILE A 40 3.76 5.19 3.37
C ILE A 40 3.40 3.99 4.27
N LEU A 41 3.88 2.78 3.97
CA LEU A 41 3.45 1.56 4.67
C LEU A 41 3.63 1.63 6.20
N PRO A 42 4.75 2.13 6.75
CA PRO A 42 4.89 2.29 8.20
C PRO A 42 3.84 3.25 8.81
N GLY A 43 3.39 4.25 8.04
CA GLY A 43 2.31 5.15 8.42
C GLY A 43 0.98 4.44 8.53
N LEU A 44 0.64 3.66 7.50
CA LEU A 44 -0.58 2.84 7.48
C LEU A 44 -0.62 1.83 8.62
N ALA A 45 0.52 1.22 8.97
CA ALA A 45 0.63 0.30 10.09
C ALA A 45 0.38 1.01 11.43
N ARG A 46 0.98 2.19 11.64
CA ARG A 46 0.80 2.99 12.86
C ARG A 46 -0.65 3.44 13.06
N GLU A 47 -1.34 3.77 11.96
CA GLU A 47 -2.75 4.13 11.97
C GLU A 47 -3.70 2.92 12.08
N GLN A 48 -3.16 1.71 12.24
CA GLN A 48 -3.88 0.44 12.32
C GLN A 48 -4.76 0.15 11.10
N ILE A 49 -4.33 0.64 9.94
CA ILE A 49 -4.97 0.38 8.64
C ILE A 49 -4.32 -0.81 7.95
N ALA A 50 -3.00 -0.93 8.07
CA ALA A 50 -2.24 -2.10 7.64
C ALA A 50 -1.79 -2.93 8.87
N PRO A 51 -1.50 -4.23 8.69
CA PRO A 51 -0.86 -5.03 9.74
C PRO A 51 0.44 -4.40 10.25
N GLN A 52 0.79 -4.69 11.51
CA GLN A 52 2.01 -4.15 12.11
C GLN A 52 3.26 -4.56 11.33
N LEU A 53 4.21 -3.63 11.26
CA LEU A 53 5.52 -3.85 10.65
C LEU A 53 6.43 -4.48 11.70
N LEU A 54 6.91 -5.70 11.43
CA LEU A 54 7.87 -6.38 12.29
C LEU A 54 9.26 -5.76 12.11
N TRP A 55 9.64 -5.52 10.86
CA TRP A 55 10.88 -4.85 10.49
C TRP A 55 10.82 -4.34 9.05
N SER A 56 11.72 -3.40 8.73
CA SER A 56 11.96 -2.92 7.37
C SER A 56 13.45 -2.69 7.19
N ARG A 57 13.98 -3.10 6.04
CA ARG A 57 15.40 -2.94 5.71
C ARG A 57 15.62 -2.63 4.23
N ARG A 58 16.75 -1.99 3.97
CA ARG A 58 17.31 -1.78 2.63
C ARG A 58 18.26 -2.94 2.34
N LEU A 59 18.07 -3.61 1.22
CA LEU A 59 18.98 -4.65 0.74
C LEU A 59 20.20 -4.00 0.05
N ALA A 60 21.29 -4.77 -0.07
CA ALA A 60 22.52 -4.31 -0.72
C ALA A 60 22.33 -3.88 -2.19
N ASP A 61 21.32 -4.45 -2.86
CA ASP A 61 20.93 -4.10 -4.23
C ASP A 61 20.00 -2.86 -4.32
N GLY A 62 19.76 -2.19 -3.20
CA GLY A 62 18.94 -0.98 -3.12
C GLY A 62 17.43 -1.23 -3.04
N ARG A 63 16.96 -2.49 -3.05
CA ARG A 63 15.56 -2.80 -2.84
C ARG A 63 15.15 -2.64 -1.37
N ASP A 64 13.90 -2.25 -1.15
CA ASP A 64 13.30 -2.25 0.19
C ASP A 64 12.62 -3.59 0.45
N MET A 65 12.81 -4.11 1.66
CA MET A 65 12.15 -5.33 2.13
C MET A 65 11.48 -5.04 3.47
N CYS A 66 10.17 -5.22 3.52
CA CYS A 66 9.36 -5.04 4.72
C CYS A 66 8.74 -6.36 5.14
N ALA A 67 8.73 -6.65 6.44
CA ALA A 67 8.03 -7.77 7.04
C ALA A 67 6.87 -7.32 7.91
N GLN A 68 5.75 -8.01 7.78
CA GLN A 68 4.55 -7.85 8.59
C GLN A 68 4.15 -9.21 9.16
N GLU A 69 3.31 -9.19 10.19
CA GLU A 69 2.71 -10.40 10.73
C GLU A 69 1.99 -11.21 9.63
N TRP A 70 2.14 -12.53 9.66
CA TRP A 70 1.33 -13.41 8.82
C TRP A 70 -0.07 -13.50 9.39
N LEU A 71 -1.05 -13.00 8.65
CA LEU A 71 -2.46 -13.02 9.05
C LEU A 71 -3.27 -13.86 8.07
N THR A 72 -4.18 -14.66 8.61
CA THR A 72 -5.22 -15.33 7.81
C THR A 72 -6.25 -14.30 7.39
N GLY A 73 -6.14 -13.84 6.15
CA GLY A 73 -7.04 -12.85 5.57
C GLY A 73 -8.07 -13.44 4.61
N LYS A 74 -9.05 -12.62 4.23
CA LYS A 74 -10.01 -12.91 3.16
C LYS A 74 -9.92 -11.79 2.11
N ILE A 75 -9.94 -12.16 0.83
CA ILE A 75 -10.11 -11.20 -0.27
C ILE A 75 -11.57 -10.71 -0.26
N LEU A 76 -11.75 -9.39 -0.17
CA LEU A 76 -13.08 -8.79 -0.16
C LEU A 76 -13.70 -8.87 -1.56
N THR A 77 -14.93 -9.38 -1.62
CA THR A 77 -15.78 -9.28 -2.81
C THR A 77 -16.44 -7.91 -2.87
N PRO A 78 -17.01 -7.50 -4.03
CA PRO A 78 -17.80 -6.26 -4.10
C PRO A 78 -18.92 -6.19 -3.05
N TYR A 79 -19.54 -7.33 -2.71
CA TYR A 79 -20.53 -7.41 -1.64
C TYR A 79 -19.90 -7.14 -0.26
N ASP A 80 -18.72 -7.69 0.03
CA ASP A 80 -18.04 -7.48 1.31
C ASP A 80 -17.63 -6.00 1.51
N MET A 81 -17.38 -5.25 0.44
CA MET A 81 -17.02 -3.83 0.49
C MET A 81 -18.14 -2.94 1.08
N ASN A 82 -19.40 -3.39 1.03
CA ASN A 82 -20.54 -2.66 1.59
C ASN A 82 -20.70 -2.80 3.11
N ARG A 83 -19.87 -3.63 3.77
CA ARG A 83 -19.93 -3.81 5.22
C ARG A 83 -19.52 -2.53 5.94
N LYS A 84 -20.28 -2.12 6.97
CA LYS A 84 -20.02 -0.93 7.78
C LYS A 84 -18.57 -0.84 8.30
N GLN A 85 -18.00 -1.97 8.71
CA GLN A 85 -16.61 -2.03 9.18
C GLN A 85 -15.61 -1.59 8.09
N ILE A 86 -15.79 -2.02 6.84
CA ILE A 86 -14.92 -1.66 5.72
C ILE A 86 -15.07 -0.17 5.40
N VAL A 87 -16.31 0.32 5.35
CA VAL A 87 -16.60 1.76 5.16
C VAL A 87 -15.92 2.61 6.24
N ASN A 88 -15.96 2.18 7.50
CA ASN A 88 -15.32 2.89 8.60
C ASN A 88 -13.78 2.92 8.46
N ILE A 89 -13.17 1.81 8.06
CA ILE A 89 -11.72 1.74 7.80
C ILE A 89 -11.32 2.69 6.67
N LEU A 90 -12.05 2.66 5.55
CA LEU A 90 -11.79 3.54 4.40
C LEU A 90 -12.01 5.02 4.75
N THR A 91 -13.04 5.33 5.54
CA THR A 91 -13.30 6.69 6.01
C THR A 91 -12.17 7.21 6.90
N ARG A 92 -11.65 6.37 7.81
CA ARG A 92 -10.48 6.69 8.63
C ARG A 92 -9.25 6.93 7.77
N LEU A 93 -9.00 6.07 6.79
CA LEU A 93 -7.89 6.20 5.84
C LEU A 93 -7.97 7.55 5.10
N HIS A 94 -9.10 7.87 4.49
CA HIS A 94 -9.28 9.11 3.71
C HIS A 94 -9.24 10.39 4.54
N ARG A 95 -9.56 10.33 5.84
CA ARG A 95 -9.59 11.51 6.73
C ARG A 95 -8.37 11.62 7.64
N SER A 96 -7.40 10.71 7.55
CA SER A 96 -6.24 10.70 8.44
C SER A 96 -5.28 11.86 8.12
N ARG A 97 -5.28 12.87 9.00
CA ARG A 97 -4.29 13.96 8.99
C ARG A 97 -2.85 13.46 9.19
N PRO A 98 -2.58 12.46 10.06
CA PRO A 98 -1.25 11.86 10.14
C PRO A 98 -0.75 11.29 8.81
N LEU A 99 -1.59 10.52 8.09
CA LEU A 99 -1.21 9.98 6.77
C LEU A 99 -0.98 11.09 5.75
N MET A 100 -1.84 12.09 5.72
CA MET A 100 -1.69 13.26 4.85
C MET A 100 -0.36 13.98 5.11
N THR A 101 -0.03 14.25 6.38
CA THR A 101 1.24 14.87 6.77
C THR A 101 2.44 14.04 6.32
N GLN A 102 2.35 12.71 6.47
CA GLN A 102 3.42 11.81 6.03
C GLN A 102 3.59 11.82 4.51
N LEU A 103 2.50 11.81 3.74
CA LEU A 103 2.54 11.95 2.29
C LEU A 103 3.20 13.26 1.86
N SER A 104 2.83 14.39 2.48
CA SER A 104 3.48 15.68 2.16
C SER A 104 4.98 15.67 2.45
N ARG A 105 5.42 15.03 3.54
CA ARG A 105 6.85 14.88 3.85
C ARG A 105 7.60 14.01 2.84
N LEU A 106 6.90 13.10 2.16
CA LEU A 106 7.44 12.29 1.07
C LEU A 106 7.46 13.02 -0.28
N GLY A 107 7.05 14.29 -0.32
CA GLY A 107 7.05 15.12 -1.52
C GLY A 107 5.78 14.99 -2.37
N TYR A 108 4.74 14.31 -1.88
CA TYR A 108 3.44 14.31 -2.57
C TYR A 108 2.77 15.67 -2.41
N ALA A 109 2.42 16.28 -3.54
CA ALA A 109 1.68 17.54 -3.57
C ALA A 109 0.23 17.31 -3.12
N MET A 110 -0.34 18.32 -2.45
CA MET A 110 -1.78 18.36 -2.24
C MET A 110 -2.44 18.69 -3.56
N GLU A 111 -3.33 17.82 -4.03
CA GLU A 111 -4.17 18.06 -5.19
C GLU A 111 -5.58 18.46 -4.72
N THR A 112 -6.07 19.55 -5.29
CA THR A 112 -7.45 20.00 -5.14
C THR A 112 -8.31 19.43 -6.26
N PRO A 113 -9.65 19.46 -6.12
CA PRO A 113 -10.53 19.09 -7.23
C PRO A 113 -10.28 19.87 -8.52
N VAL A 114 -9.84 21.13 -8.42
CA VAL A 114 -9.51 21.96 -9.59
C VAL A 114 -8.26 21.45 -10.30
N ASP A 115 -7.22 21.09 -9.55
CA ASP A 115 -5.98 20.51 -10.11
C ASP A 115 -6.28 19.20 -10.86
N LEU A 116 -7.15 18.36 -10.30
CA LEU A 116 -7.59 17.12 -10.94
C LEU A 116 -8.39 17.37 -12.24
N LEU A 117 -9.28 18.36 -12.23
CA LEU A 117 -10.05 18.75 -13.43
C LEU A 117 -9.13 19.29 -14.52
N GLN A 118 -8.18 20.15 -14.16
CA GLN A 118 -7.22 20.71 -15.10
C GLN A 118 -6.32 19.60 -15.68
N SER A 119 -5.77 18.74 -14.83
CA SER A 119 -4.97 17.57 -15.27
C SER A 119 -5.76 16.67 -16.22
N TRP A 120 -7.05 16.43 -15.94
CA TRP A 120 -7.93 15.70 -16.85
C TRP A 120 -8.11 16.44 -18.18
N GLN A 121 -8.36 17.75 -18.19
CA GLN A 121 -8.49 18.53 -19.43
C GLN A 121 -7.19 18.51 -20.27
N GLU A 122 -6.03 18.59 -19.62
CA GLU A 122 -4.69 18.55 -20.23
C GLU A 122 -4.31 17.17 -20.77
N THR A 123 -4.92 16.10 -20.27
CA THR A 123 -4.68 14.72 -20.73
C THR A 123 -5.83 14.13 -21.54
N ALA A 124 -6.96 14.84 -21.62
CA ALA A 124 -8.15 14.39 -22.33
C ALA A 124 -7.84 14.17 -23.83
N PRO A 125 -8.30 13.05 -24.42
CA PRO A 125 -8.21 12.82 -25.86
C PRO A 125 -8.84 13.96 -26.66
N ASP A 126 -8.25 14.30 -27.81
CA ASP A 126 -8.71 15.40 -28.67
C ASP A 126 -10.18 15.27 -29.08
N ALA A 127 -10.68 14.03 -29.22
CA ALA A 127 -12.08 13.75 -29.54
C ALA A 127 -13.04 14.30 -28.46
N LEU A 128 -12.65 14.26 -27.18
CA LEU A 128 -13.44 14.82 -26.08
C LEU A 128 -13.28 16.34 -26.00
N ARG A 129 -12.07 16.86 -26.24
CA ARG A 129 -11.81 18.31 -26.24
C ARG A 129 -12.60 19.06 -27.31
N LYS A 130 -12.81 18.42 -28.47
CA LYS A 130 -13.53 19.00 -29.61
C LYS A 130 -15.05 18.74 -29.54
N ASN A 131 -15.52 18.00 -28.54
CA ASN A 131 -16.93 17.64 -28.42
C ASN A 131 -17.74 18.79 -27.80
N HIS A 132 -18.50 19.49 -28.65
CA HIS A 132 -19.30 20.66 -28.29
C HIS A 132 -20.45 20.39 -27.30
N PHE A 133 -20.77 19.12 -26.99
CA PHE A 133 -21.79 18.79 -25.98
C PHE A 133 -21.23 18.74 -24.56
N ILE A 134 -19.91 18.66 -24.40
CA ILE A 134 -19.22 18.45 -23.12
C ILE A 134 -18.27 19.62 -22.79
N SER A 135 -17.96 20.46 -23.79
CA SER A 135 -17.12 21.66 -23.66
C SER A 135 -17.90 22.89 -23.22
#